data_AF-A0A7C2BR25-F1
#
_entry.id   AF-A0A7C2BR25-F1
#
_cell.length_a   1.000
_cell.length_b   1.000
_cell.length_c   1.000
_cell.angle_alpha   90.00
_cell.angle_beta   90.00
_cell.angle_gamma   90.00
#
_symmetry.space_group_name_H-M   'P 1'
#
loop_
_entity.id
_entity.type
_entity.pdbx_description
1 polymer ?
#
loop_
_entity_poly.entity_id
_entity_poly.type
_entity_poly.pdbx_seq_one_letter_code
_entity_poly.pdbx_strand_id
1 'polypeptide(L)'
;MNAFIEQNKRLLKVCCTTARIYGWLLLSFGLLATAGHSFALMSRIGKWDLFYDYLESVPWNVIGGVASGVLALGIGQFIRFVTVNDCRPGWILRNASQLIYVYAVFVGAFIIIMSVMAFGHWENLSEIAIRLLGRMIYVAGKILLLIGVALVLKRIMPVIEESKTLV
;
A
#
# COMPACT_ATOMS: atom_id res chain seq x y z
N MET A 1 5.18 8.43 -27.61
CA MET A 1 5.65 8.34 -26.21
C MET A 1 6.85 9.25 -25.95
N ASN A 2 7.90 9.20 -26.79
CA ASN A 2 9.13 9.99 -26.59
C ASN A 2 8.89 11.51 -26.57
N ALA A 3 8.10 12.07 -27.50
CA ALA A 3 7.80 13.50 -27.52
C ALA A 3 7.11 14.00 -26.23
N PHE A 4 6.19 13.21 -25.65
CA PHE A 4 5.53 13.55 -24.39
C PHE A 4 6.49 13.52 -23.21
N ILE A 5 7.35 12.49 -23.14
CA ILE A 5 8.37 12.36 -22.09
C ILE A 5 9.36 13.52 -22.16
N GLU A 6 9.79 13.88 -23.37
CA GLU A 6 10.76 14.94 -23.61
C GLU A 6 10.19 16.31 -23.21
N GLN A 7 8.94 16.59 -23.59
CA GLN A 7 8.22 17.81 -23.21
C GLN A 7 8.00 17.92 -21.69
N ASN A 8 7.82 16.80 -20.98
CA ASN A 8 7.47 16.78 -19.55
C ASN A 8 8.60 16.30 -18.64
N LYS A 9 9.84 16.21 -19.15
CA LYS A 9 10.98 15.59 -18.45
C LYS A 9 11.26 16.20 -17.08
N ARG A 10 11.19 17.54 -16.97
CA ARG A 10 11.40 18.26 -15.70
C ARG A 10 10.33 17.92 -14.67
N LEU A 11 9.07 17.87 -15.09
CA LEU A 11 7.94 17.55 -14.22
C LEU A 11 8.01 16.09 -13.75
N LEU A 12 8.29 15.15 -14.66
CA LEU A 12 8.48 13.73 -14.32
C LEU A 12 9.63 13.51 -13.32
N LYS A 13 10.73 14.25 -13.47
CA LYS A 13 11.86 14.18 -12.52
C LYS A 13 11.47 14.68 -11.13
N VAL A 14 10.70 15.76 -11.04
CA VAL A 14 10.17 16.27 -9.77
C VAL A 14 9.20 15.26 -9.16
N CYS A 15 8.21 14.76 -9.91
CA CYS A 15 7.28 13.74 -9.44
C CYS A 15 8.00 12.48 -8.94
N CYS A 16 9.02 11.99 -9.65
CA CYS A 16 9.83 10.85 -9.22
C CYS A 16 10.55 11.12 -7.89
N THR A 17 11.10 12.32 -7.72
CA THR A 17 11.85 12.70 -6.52
C THR A 17 10.90 12.82 -5.33
N THR A 18 9.80 13.53 -5.52
CA THR A 18 8.74 13.70 -4.52
C THR A 18 8.15 12.36 -4.11
N ALA A 19 7.79 11.49 -5.05
CA ALA A 19 7.28 10.15 -4.75
C ALA A 19 8.27 9.31 -3.93
N ARG A 20 9.58 9.42 -4.20
CA ARG A 20 10.60 8.72 -3.41
C ARG A 20 10.71 9.29 -2.00
N ILE A 21 10.71 10.61 -1.84
CA ILE A 21 10.78 11.26 -0.51
C ILE A 21 9.56 10.88 0.32
N TYR A 22 8.35 11.05 -0.22
CA TYR A 22 7.13 10.65 0.46
C TYR A 22 7.10 9.16 0.77
N GLY A 23 7.54 8.32 -0.18
CA GLY A 23 7.63 6.89 0.03
C GLY A 23 8.48 6.51 1.22
N TRP A 24 9.69 7.08 1.34
CA TRP A 24 10.57 6.85 2.48
C TRP A 24 10.04 7.40 3.80
N LEU A 25 9.41 8.57 3.78
CA LEU A 25 8.81 9.15 4.98
C LEU A 25 7.67 8.27 5.52
N LEU A 26 6.77 7.83 4.63
CA LEU A 26 5.64 6.97 5.00
C LEU A 26 6.10 5.60 5.51
N LEU A 27 7.12 5.02 4.87
CA LEU A 27 7.71 3.76 5.32
C LEU A 27 8.37 3.90 6.70
N SER A 28 9.16 4.96 6.90
CA SER A 28 9.83 5.22 8.17
C SER A 28 8.83 5.48 9.29
N PHE A 29 7.80 6.31 9.01
CA PHE A 29 6.76 6.60 9.98
C PHE A 29 5.94 5.36 10.33
N GLY A 30 5.53 4.57 9.32
CA GLY A 30 4.80 3.31 9.54
C GLY A 30 5.59 2.30 10.36
N LEU A 31 6.89 2.13 10.07
CA LEU A 31 7.78 1.27 10.84
C LEU A 31 7.98 1.76 12.27
N LEU A 32 8.25 3.06 12.47
CA LEU A 32 8.43 3.64 13.79
C LEU A 32 7.16 3.57 14.64
N ALA A 33 6.00 3.85 14.06
CA ALA A 33 4.72 3.72 14.74
C ALA A 33 4.47 2.27 15.16
N THR A 34 4.71 1.31 14.26
CA THR A 34 4.56 -0.13 14.54
C THR A 34 5.51 -0.59 15.64
N ALA A 35 6.79 -0.20 15.56
CA ALA A 35 7.79 -0.52 16.57
C ALA A 35 7.44 0.11 17.93
N GLY A 36 7.06 1.39 17.95
CA GLY A 36 6.65 2.10 19.16
C GLY A 36 5.46 1.45 19.85
N HIS A 37 4.43 1.08 19.09
CA HIS A 37 3.30 0.31 19.61
C HIS A 37 3.75 -1.07 20.14
N SER A 38 4.67 -1.75 19.45
CA SER A 38 5.16 -3.09 19.83
C SER A 38 5.91 -3.03 21.17
N PHE A 39 6.76 -2.02 21.35
CA PHE A 39 7.47 -1.75 22.60
C PHE A 39 6.52 -1.38 23.73
N ALA A 40 5.51 -0.54 23.46
CA ALA A 40 4.50 -0.18 24.44
C ALA A 40 3.73 -1.42 24.94
N LEU A 41 3.42 -2.37 24.04
CA LEU A 41 2.75 -3.63 24.39
C LEU A 41 3.64 -4.53 25.26
N MET A 42 4.92 -4.70 24.89
CA MET A 42 5.88 -5.49 25.68
C MET A 42 6.09 -4.94 27.09
N SER A 43 5.97 -3.62 27.29
CA SER A 43 6.07 -3.01 28.63
C SER A 43 4.83 -3.21 29.52
N ARG A 44 3.73 -3.75 28.97
CA ARG A 44 2.42 -3.85 29.65
C ARG A 44 1.81 -5.25 29.60
N ILE A 45 2.66 -6.28 29.54
CA ILE A 45 2.28 -7.70 29.51
C ILE A 45 1.26 -8.01 30.63
N GLY A 46 0.11 -8.57 30.26
CA GLY A 46 -0.96 -8.98 31.19
C GLY A 46 -2.26 -8.19 31.10
N LYS A 47 -2.30 -7.05 30.40
CA LYS A 47 -3.52 -6.26 30.16
C LYS A 47 -4.13 -6.57 28.80
N TRP A 48 -5.12 -7.47 28.78
CA TRP A 48 -5.80 -7.91 27.56
C TRP A 48 -6.51 -6.77 26.81
N ASP A 49 -7.05 -5.77 27.50
CA ASP A 49 -7.72 -4.62 26.87
C ASP A 49 -6.77 -3.80 25.98
N LEU A 50 -5.52 -3.62 26.42
CA LEU A 50 -4.47 -2.93 25.66
C LEU A 50 -3.95 -3.76 24.47
N PHE A 51 -4.09 -5.09 24.53
CA PHE A 51 -3.77 -5.97 23.42
C PHE A 51 -4.79 -5.84 22.28
N TYR A 52 -6.07 -5.64 22.62
CA TYR A 52 -7.11 -5.35 21.64
C TYR A 52 -6.89 -3.98 20.96
N ASP A 53 -6.59 -2.93 21.72
CA ASP A 53 -6.24 -1.60 21.16
C ASP A 53 -5.00 -1.67 20.23
N TYR A 54 -4.03 -2.51 20.58
CA TYR A 54 -2.84 -2.75 19.76
C TYR A 54 -3.18 -3.50 18.46
N LEU A 55 -4.00 -4.57 18.55
CA LEU A 55 -4.47 -5.32 17.38
C LEU A 55 -5.31 -4.46 16.43
N GLU A 56 -6.03 -3.47 16.94
CA GLU A 56 -6.77 -2.50 16.11
C GLU A 56 -5.85 -1.46 15.45
N SER A 57 -4.89 -0.91 16.19
CA SER A 57 -4.07 0.22 15.74
C SER A 57 -2.89 -0.16 14.84
N VAL A 58 -2.23 -1.28 15.11
CA VAL A 58 -1.01 -1.70 14.39
C VAL A 58 -1.27 -1.95 12.92
N PRO A 59 -2.31 -2.70 12.53
CA PRO A 59 -2.50 -2.99 11.12
C PRO A 59 -2.94 -1.74 10.37
N TRP A 60 -3.64 -0.79 10.98
CA TRP A 60 -3.89 0.53 10.38
C TRP A 60 -2.60 1.30 10.10
N ASN A 61 -1.63 1.24 11.01
CA ASN A 61 -0.34 1.91 10.83
C ASN A 61 0.55 1.20 9.79
N VAL A 62 0.54 -0.14 9.76
CA VAL A 62 1.28 -0.95 8.78
C VAL A 62 0.66 -0.81 7.39
N ILE A 63 -0.65 -0.99 7.27
CA ILE A 63 -1.41 -0.88 6.02
C ILE A 63 -1.39 0.57 5.52
N GLY A 64 -1.61 1.53 6.42
CA GLY A 64 -1.65 2.94 6.09
C GLY A 64 -0.28 3.50 5.71
N GLY A 65 0.75 3.27 6.53
CA GLY A 65 2.08 3.86 6.35
C GLY A 65 3.01 3.04 5.47
N VAL A 66 3.21 1.76 5.78
CA VAL A 66 4.19 0.93 5.06
C VAL A 66 3.73 0.67 3.63
N ALA A 67 2.47 0.29 3.42
CA ALA A 67 2.01 -0.03 2.08
C ALA A 67 1.87 1.21 1.18
N SER A 68 1.41 2.35 1.71
CA SER A 68 1.42 3.60 0.95
C SER A 68 2.84 4.05 0.61
N GLY A 69 3.79 3.85 1.53
CA GLY A 69 5.21 4.08 1.30
C GLY A 69 5.76 3.22 0.16
N VAL A 70 5.48 1.90 0.18
CA VAL A 70 5.88 0.97 -0.89
C VAL A 70 5.24 1.34 -2.22
N LEU A 71 3.96 1.72 -2.25
CA LEU A 71 3.28 2.18 -3.46
C LEU A 71 3.91 3.46 -4.02
N ALA A 72 4.20 4.45 -3.18
CA ALA A 72 4.86 5.69 -3.59
C ALA A 72 6.27 5.44 -4.14
N LEU A 73 7.05 4.55 -3.49
CA LEU A 73 8.34 4.10 -4.01
C LEU A 73 8.20 3.36 -5.35
N GLY A 74 7.17 2.53 -5.50
CA GLY A 74 6.83 1.84 -6.74
C GLY A 74 6.52 2.82 -7.88
N ILE A 75 5.70 3.84 -7.62
CA ILE A 75 5.40 4.92 -8.58
C ILE A 75 6.67 5.67 -8.96
N GLY A 76 7.52 6.00 -7.99
CA GLY A 76 8.82 6.64 -8.26
C GLY A 76 9.72 5.78 -9.14
N GLN A 77 9.79 4.46 -8.90
CA GLN A 77 10.53 3.52 -9.75
C GLN A 77 9.91 3.41 -11.14
N PHE A 78 8.58 3.42 -11.25
CA PHE A 78 7.87 3.37 -12.53
C PHE A 78 8.19 4.61 -13.37
N ILE A 79 8.04 5.81 -12.80
CA ILE A 79 8.35 7.07 -13.50
C ILE A 79 9.81 7.07 -13.97
N ARG A 80 10.75 6.66 -13.09
CA ARG A 80 12.17 6.58 -13.46
C ARG A 80 12.40 5.57 -14.58
N PHE A 81 11.75 4.42 -14.53
CA PHE A 81 11.84 3.39 -15.55
C PHE A 81 11.35 3.89 -16.91
N VAL A 82 10.21 4.58 -16.96
CA VAL A 82 9.67 5.12 -18.22
C VAL A 82 10.53 6.28 -18.78
N THR A 83 11.14 7.08 -17.91
CA THR A 83 11.84 8.31 -18.33
C THR A 83 13.31 8.08 -18.73
N VAL A 84 13.95 7.00 -18.27
CA VAL A 84 15.38 6.72 -18.50
C VAL A 84 15.52 5.46 -19.35
N ASN A 85 16.06 5.60 -20.57
CA ASN A 85 16.14 4.53 -21.57
C ASN A 85 16.89 3.30 -21.03
N ASP A 86 18.07 3.46 -20.43
CA ASP A 86 18.91 2.35 -19.93
C ASP A 86 18.54 1.83 -18.53
N CYS A 87 17.45 2.33 -17.93
CA CYS A 87 17.08 1.92 -16.58
C CYS A 87 16.37 0.56 -16.62
N ARG A 88 16.92 -0.42 -15.91
CA ARG A 88 16.25 -1.71 -15.63
C ARG A 88 15.11 -1.51 -14.62
N PRO A 89 14.06 -2.34 -14.67
CA PRO A 89 13.01 -2.31 -13.65
C PRO A 89 13.61 -2.70 -12.30
N GLY A 90 13.42 -1.84 -11.29
CA GLY A 90 13.86 -2.11 -9.91
C GLY A 90 13.07 -3.24 -9.27
N TRP A 91 13.54 -3.74 -8.11
CA TRP A 91 12.92 -4.89 -7.43
C TRP A 91 11.44 -4.67 -7.08
N ILE A 92 11.07 -3.45 -6.65
CA ILE A 92 9.68 -3.12 -6.32
C ILE A 92 8.82 -3.21 -7.58
N LEU A 93 9.33 -2.69 -8.71
CA LEU A 93 8.59 -2.73 -9.98
C LEU A 93 8.45 -4.16 -10.51
N ARG A 94 9.52 -4.96 -10.48
CA ARG A 94 9.48 -6.38 -10.90
C ARG A 94 8.47 -7.21 -10.12
N ASN A 95 8.37 -6.95 -8.82
CA ASN A 95 7.46 -7.67 -7.94
C ASN A 95 6.18 -6.88 -7.63
N ALA A 96 5.90 -5.78 -8.34
CA ALA A 96 4.82 -4.86 -7.97
C ALA A 96 3.46 -5.55 -7.98
N SER A 97 3.20 -6.42 -8.96
CA SER A 97 1.97 -7.22 -9.01
C SER A 97 1.83 -8.10 -7.77
N GLN A 98 2.87 -8.85 -7.41
CA GLN A 98 2.89 -9.72 -6.22
C GLN A 98 2.74 -8.90 -4.93
N LEU A 99 3.47 -7.80 -4.79
CA LEU A 99 3.38 -6.90 -3.63
C LEU A 99 1.97 -6.33 -3.47
N ILE A 100 1.33 -5.93 -4.56
CA ILE A 100 -0.04 -5.42 -4.54
C ILE A 100 -1.05 -6.53 -4.18
N TYR A 101 -0.86 -7.76 -4.68
CA TYR A 101 -1.71 -8.90 -4.31
C TYR A 101 -1.56 -9.28 -2.84
N VAL A 102 -0.32 -9.39 -2.33
CA VAL A 102 -0.05 -9.66 -0.92
C VAL A 102 -0.69 -8.57 -0.06
N TYR A 103 -0.58 -7.31 -0.48
CA TYR A 103 -1.23 -6.21 0.22
C TYR A 103 -2.76 -6.31 0.23
N ALA A 104 -3.38 -6.66 -0.91
CA ALA A 104 -4.82 -6.87 -0.99
C ALA A 104 -5.31 -8.02 -0.08
N VAL A 105 -4.57 -9.13 -0.04
CA VAL A 105 -4.85 -10.27 0.85
C VAL A 105 -4.72 -9.84 2.32
N PHE A 106 -3.66 -9.12 2.66
CA PHE A 106 -3.41 -8.66 4.03
C PHE A 106 -4.51 -7.71 4.51
N VAL A 107 -4.93 -6.77 3.66
CA VAL A 107 -6.06 -5.87 3.92
C VAL A 107 -7.33 -6.68 4.17
N GLY A 108 -7.67 -7.62 3.28
CA GLY A 108 -8.87 -8.45 3.42
C GLY A 108 -8.88 -9.30 4.69
N ALA A 109 -7.78 -10.00 4.98
CA ALA A 109 -7.65 -10.83 6.17
C ALA A 109 -7.78 -10.00 7.46
N PHE A 110 -7.17 -8.82 7.50
CA PHE A 110 -7.25 -7.94 8.66
C PHE A 110 -8.70 -7.54 9.00
N ILE A 111 -9.51 -7.25 7.99
CA ILE A 111 -10.89 -6.83 8.23
C ILE A 111 -11.74 -7.96 8.74
N ILE A 112 -11.57 -9.17 8.19
CA ILE A 112 -12.27 -10.35 8.70
C ILE A 112 -11.96 -10.51 10.19
N ILE A 113 -10.68 -10.43 10.56
CA ILE A 113 -10.22 -10.54 11.94
C ILE A 113 -10.84 -9.42 12.82
N MET A 114 -10.83 -8.17 12.37
CA MET A 114 -11.40 -7.04 13.10
C MET A 114 -12.93 -7.12 13.23
N SER A 115 -13.61 -7.57 12.18
CA SER A 115 -15.06 -7.75 12.16
C SER A 115 -15.49 -8.85 13.13
N VAL A 116 -14.73 -9.94 13.22
CA VAL A 116 -14.97 -11.03 14.19
C VAL A 116 -14.73 -10.54 15.62
N MET A 117 -13.65 -9.79 15.88
CA MET A 117 -13.37 -9.27 17.22
C MET A 117 -14.38 -8.20 17.66
N ALA A 118 -14.81 -7.32 16.75
CA ALA A 118 -15.81 -6.30 17.04
C ALA A 118 -17.18 -6.92 17.40
N PHE A 119 -17.51 -8.09 16.85
CA PHE A 119 -18.80 -8.75 17.10
C PHE A 119 -19.03 -9.09 18.59
N GLY A 120 -17.97 -9.21 19.39
CA GLY A 120 -18.07 -9.54 20.82
C GLY A 120 -18.37 -8.37 21.76
N HIS A 121 -18.41 -7.12 21.28
CA HIS A 121 -18.40 -5.92 22.13
C HIS A 121 -19.59 -4.96 21.93
N TRP A 122 -20.56 -5.32 21.08
CA TRP A 122 -21.54 -4.37 20.56
C TRP A 122 -22.97 -4.78 20.92
N GLU A 123 -23.73 -3.85 21.51
CA GLU A 123 -25.05 -4.12 22.07
C GLU A 123 -26.19 -4.04 21.02
N ASN A 124 -25.96 -3.39 19.86
CA ASN A 124 -27.00 -3.12 18.84
C ASN A 124 -26.66 -3.68 17.45
N LEU A 125 -27.39 -4.71 17.00
CA LEU A 125 -27.21 -5.40 15.71
C LEU A 125 -27.36 -4.49 14.47
N SER A 126 -28.24 -3.49 14.51
CA SER A 126 -28.48 -2.59 13.37
C SER A 126 -27.30 -1.64 13.11
N GLU A 127 -26.68 -1.12 14.17
CA GLU A 127 -25.50 -0.25 14.06
C GLU A 127 -24.25 -1.04 13.64
N ILE A 128 -24.13 -2.29 14.11
CA ILE A 128 -23.13 -3.26 13.65
C ILE A 128 -23.23 -3.46 12.13
N ALA A 129 -24.43 -3.75 11.62
CA ALA A 129 -24.65 -4.04 10.21
C ALA A 129 -24.25 -2.85 9.30
N ILE A 130 -24.63 -1.62 9.67
CA ILE A 130 -24.30 -0.42 8.90
C ILE A 130 -22.80 -0.14 8.90
N ARG A 131 -22.14 -0.20 10.06
CA ARG A 131 -20.69 0.05 10.15
C ARG A 131 -19.87 -1.04 9.45
N LEU A 132 -20.27 -2.30 9.56
CA LEU A 132 -19.66 -3.41 8.83
C LEU A 132 -19.84 -3.25 7.32
N LEU A 133 -21.06 -2.94 6.85
CA LEU A 133 -21.32 -2.74 5.43
C LEU A 133 -20.47 -1.60 4.86
N GLY A 134 -20.39 -0.46 5.56
CA GLY A 134 -19.54 0.67 5.16
C GLY A 134 -18.06 0.30 5.09
N ARG A 135 -17.54 -0.42 6.10
CA ARG A 135 -16.16 -0.93 6.09
C ARG A 135 -15.93 -1.92 4.94
N MET A 136 -16.85 -2.86 4.71
CA MET A 136 -16.75 -3.83 3.61
C MET A 136 -16.74 -3.14 2.25
N ILE A 137 -17.60 -2.14 2.02
CA ILE A 137 -17.63 -1.37 0.75
C ILE A 137 -16.32 -0.63 0.54
N TYR A 138 -15.84 0.12 1.55
CA TYR A 138 -14.58 0.87 1.48
C TYR A 138 -13.41 -0.04 1.11
N VAL A 139 -13.40 -1.25 1.68
CA VAL A 139 -12.32 -2.21 1.50
C VAL A 139 -12.42 -2.91 0.17
N ALA A 140 -13.61 -3.38 -0.20
CA ALA A 140 -13.84 -3.97 -1.51
C ALA A 140 -13.40 -2.98 -2.61
N GLY A 141 -13.73 -1.70 -2.45
CA GLY A 141 -13.24 -0.62 -3.32
C GLY A 141 -11.71 -0.54 -3.35
N LYS A 142 -11.04 -0.54 -2.19
CA LYS A 142 -9.56 -0.56 -2.11
C LYS A 142 -8.95 -1.79 -2.78
N ILE A 143 -9.46 -2.98 -2.51
CA ILE A 143 -8.97 -4.24 -3.09
C ILE A 143 -9.16 -4.22 -4.60
N LEU A 144 -10.32 -3.79 -5.10
CA LEU A 144 -10.58 -3.67 -6.53
C LEU A 144 -9.63 -2.66 -7.20
N LEU A 145 -9.40 -1.51 -6.57
CA LEU A 145 -8.43 -0.52 -7.06
C LEU A 145 -7.02 -1.11 -7.13
N LEU A 146 -6.59 -1.80 -6.07
CA LEU A 146 -5.27 -2.45 -6.02
C LEU A 146 -5.13 -3.52 -7.11
N ILE A 147 -6.11 -4.42 -7.24
CA ILE A 147 -6.12 -5.44 -8.29
C ILE A 147 -6.11 -4.79 -9.67
N GLY A 148 -6.91 -3.75 -9.88
CA GLY A 148 -6.94 -2.97 -11.13
C GLY A 148 -5.57 -2.40 -11.47
N VAL A 149 -4.90 -1.75 -10.51
CA VAL A 149 -3.53 -1.24 -10.68
C VAL A 149 -2.56 -2.37 -11.00
N ALA A 150 -2.62 -3.51 -10.30
CA ALA A 150 -1.75 -4.65 -10.54
C ALA A 150 -1.92 -5.23 -11.96
N LEU A 151 -3.17 -5.36 -12.43
CA LEU A 151 -3.48 -5.84 -13.78
C LEU A 151 -2.98 -4.87 -14.85
N VAL A 152 -3.21 -3.58 -14.66
CA VAL A 152 -2.72 -2.52 -15.55
C VAL A 152 -1.19 -2.57 -15.61
N LEU A 153 -0.52 -2.66 -14.46
CA LEU A 153 0.94 -2.73 -14.40
C LEU A 153 1.47 -3.97 -15.13
N LYS A 154 0.84 -5.13 -14.91
CA LYS A 154 1.20 -6.41 -15.56
C LYS A 154 1.10 -6.34 -17.08
N ARG A 155 0.16 -5.55 -17.61
CA ARG A 155 -0.04 -5.40 -19.05
C ARG A 155 0.85 -4.31 -19.67
N ILE A 156 1.06 -3.20 -18.97
CA ILE A 156 1.84 -2.07 -19.48
C ILE A 156 3.35 -2.34 -19.41
N MET A 157 3.83 -3.01 -18.36
CA MET A 157 5.26 -3.27 -18.17
C MET A 157 5.94 -3.98 -19.34
N PRO A 158 5.42 -5.12 -19.87
CA PRO A 158 6.03 -5.78 -21.02
C PRO A 158 6.02 -4.92 -22.29
N VAL A 159 4.95 -4.14 -22.51
CA VAL A 159 4.85 -3.21 -23.66
C VAL A 159 5.94 -2.12 -23.59
N ILE A 160 6.19 -1.59 -22.40
CA ILE A 160 7.25 -0.60 -22.20
C ILE A 160 8.63 -1.23 -22.39
N GLU A 161 8.85 -2.44 -21.88
CA GLU A 161 10.09 -3.18 -22.10
C GLU A 161 10.36 -3.45 -23.58
N GLU A 162 9.37 -3.97 -24.31
CA GLU A 162 9.46 -4.18 -25.77
C GLU A 162 9.75 -2.88 -26.52
N SER A 163 9.06 -1.79 -26.15
CA SER A 163 9.27 -0.48 -26.79
C SER A 163 10.68 0.07 -26.60
N LYS A 164 11.38 -0.32 -25.54
CA LYS A 164 12.77 0.07 -25.29
C LYS A 164 13.79 -0.82 -25.99
N THR A 165 13.44 -2.07 -26.31
CA THR A 165 14.32 -2.99 -27.05
C THR A 165 14.29 -2.77 -28.56
N LEU A 166 13.27 -2.08 -29.07
CA LEU A 166 13.08 -1.79 -30.50
C LEU A 166 13.70 -0.45 -30.95
N VAL A 167 14.30 0.32 -30.03
CA VAL A 167 15.00 1.58 -30.26
C VAL A 167 16.48 1.37 -30.04
#